data_AF-A0A2N2EYJ7-F1
#
_entry.id   AF-A0A2N2EYJ7-F1
#
_cell.length_a   1.000
_cell.length_b   1.000
_cell.length_c   1.000
_cell.angle_alpha   90.00
_cell.angle_beta   90.00
_cell.angle_gamma   90.00
#
_symmetry.space_group_name_H-M   'P 1'
#
loop_
_entity.id
_entity.type
_entity.pdbx_description
1 polymer ?
#
loop_
_entity_poly.entity_id
_entity_poly.type
_entity_poly.pdbx_seq_one_letter_code
_entity_poly.pdbx_strand_id
1 'polypeptide(L)'
;MKNNDIQTSTREWYKNYYAKKGPDRNNPLKDKSGIFQLLAQERAFIRAMASTEINPAESTLLDVGCGTGSSIINFVKLGFLPENIAGIDILDERIEGCLRVFPCAKFIRADASKIPFDANTFDVVSESTMFI
;
A
#
# COMPACT_ATOMS: atom_id res chain seq x y z
N MET A 1 -14.99 16.26 -21.43
CA MET A 1 -14.07 15.12 -21.30
C MET A 1 -14.83 14.01 -20.58
N LYS A 2 -14.90 12.80 -21.15
CA LYS A 2 -15.68 11.72 -20.55
C LYS A 2 -15.04 11.36 -19.20
N ASN A 3 -15.76 11.57 -18.10
CA ASN A 3 -15.47 10.97 -16.80
C ASN A 3 -15.58 9.45 -16.98
N ASN A 4 -14.56 8.83 -17.56
CA ASN A 4 -14.37 7.41 -17.37
C ASN A 4 -14.20 7.22 -15.87
N ASP A 5 -15.04 6.36 -15.31
CA ASP A 5 -14.91 5.92 -13.93
C ASP A 5 -13.45 5.49 -13.68
N ILE A 6 -12.75 6.26 -12.84
CA ILE A 6 -11.31 6.13 -12.59
C ILE A 6 -10.96 4.73 -12.09
N GLN A 7 -11.92 4.08 -11.42
CA GLN A 7 -11.80 2.70 -10.98
C GLN A 7 -11.73 1.76 -12.18
N THR A 8 -12.66 1.88 -13.13
CA THR A 8 -12.69 1.07 -14.36
C THR A 8 -11.40 1.23 -15.16
N SER A 9 -10.91 2.45 -15.36
CA SER A 9 -9.63 2.66 -16.07
C SER A 9 -8.44 2.07 -15.32
N THR A 10 -8.42 2.19 -13.99
CA THR A 10 -7.33 1.65 -13.17
C THR A 10 -7.34 0.12 -13.20
N ARG A 11 -8.51 -0.51 -13.14
CA ARG A 11 -8.67 -1.96 -13.23
C ARG A 11 -8.16 -2.48 -14.57
N GLU A 12 -8.54 -1.83 -15.67
CA GLU A 12 -8.05 -2.20 -17.02
C GLU A 12 -6.54 -1.99 -17.16
N TRP A 13 -5.97 -0.94 -16.55
CA TRP A 13 -4.53 -0.74 -16.54
C TRP A 13 -3.81 -1.89 -15.84
N TYR A 14 -4.23 -2.25 -14.62
CA TYR A 14 -3.60 -3.34 -13.86
C TYR A 14 -3.75 -4.69 -14.58
N LYS A 15 -4.92 -4.96 -15.18
CA LYS A 15 -5.14 -6.17 -15.98
C LYS A 15 -4.13 -6.28 -17.14
N ASN A 16 -3.96 -5.20 -17.90
CA ASN A 16 -3.00 -5.16 -19.00
C ASN A 16 -1.55 -5.24 -18.51
N TYR A 17 -1.25 -4.61 -17.38
CA TYR A 17 0.07 -4.62 -16.78
C TYR A 17 0.49 -6.02 -16.31
N TYR A 18 -0.37 -6.74 -15.59
CA TYR A 18 -0.09 -8.11 -15.15
C TYR A 18 -0.11 -9.13 -16.30
N ALA A 19 -0.93 -8.91 -17.34
CA ALA A 19 -0.88 -9.73 -18.55
C ALA A 19 0.49 -9.67 -19.25
N LYS A 20 1.15 -8.51 -19.23
CA LYS A 20 2.50 -8.33 -19.81
C LYS A 20 3.62 -8.81 -18.89
N LYS A 21 3.52 -8.53 -17.60
CA LYS A 21 4.61 -8.76 -16.64
C LYS A 21 4.54 -10.11 -15.93
N GLY A 22 3.44 -10.84 -16.07
CA GLY A 22 3.16 -12.07 -15.34
C GLY A 22 2.46 -11.79 -14.00
N PRO A 23 1.42 -12.58 -13.65
CA PRO A 23 0.66 -12.38 -12.42
C PRO A 23 1.48 -12.66 -11.15
N ASP A 24 2.50 -13.50 -11.25
CA ASP A 24 3.27 -14.00 -10.11
C ASP A 24 4.60 -13.27 -9.89
N ARG A 25 4.91 -12.21 -10.66
CA ARG A 25 6.24 -11.56 -10.63
C ARG A 25 6.66 -10.97 -9.27
N ASN A 26 5.70 -10.65 -8.41
CA ASN A 26 5.93 -10.10 -7.07
C ASN A 26 5.78 -11.18 -6.00
N ASN A 27 5.55 -12.44 -6.38
CA ASN A 27 5.43 -13.56 -5.47
C ASN A 27 6.78 -14.27 -5.35
N PRO A 28 7.54 -14.07 -4.27
CA PRO A 28 8.88 -14.63 -4.12
C PRO A 28 8.92 -16.16 -4.08
N LEU A 29 7.79 -16.84 -3.84
CA LEU A 29 7.70 -18.31 -3.91
C LEU A 29 7.69 -18.82 -5.35
N LYS A 30 7.20 -18.02 -6.30
CA LYS A 30 7.01 -18.40 -7.69
C LYS A 30 7.98 -17.72 -8.64
N ASP A 31 8.35 -16.48 -8.35
CA ASP A 31 9.33 -15.70 -9.09
C ASP A 31 10.34 -15.06 -8.14
N LYS A 32 11.57 -15.60 -8.15
CA LYS A 32 12.67 -15.15 -7.31
C LYS A 32 13.42 -13.95 -7.89
N SER A 33 13.15 -13.58 -9.15
CA SER A 33 13.86 -12.48 -9.82
C SER A 33 13.61 -11.13 -9.13
N GLY A 34 12.46 -10.97 -8.46
CA GLY A 34 12.10 -9.78 -7.70
C GLY A 34 12.72 -9.66 -6.31
N ILE A 35 13.45 -10.67 -5.81
CA ILE A 35 13.95 -10.67 -4.41
C ILE A 35 14.89 -9.49 -4.16
N PHE A 36 15.79 -9.18 -5.10
CA PHE A 36 16.70 -8.04 -4.94
C PHE A 36 15.92 -6.72 -4.82
N GLN A 37 14.89 -6.54 -5.65
CA GLN A 37 14.04 -5.36 -5.60
C GLN A 37 13.27 -5.26 -4.28
N LEU A 38 12.74 -6.38 -3.77
CA LEU A 38 12.06 -6.44 -2.49
C LEU A 38 12.98 -6.02 -1.33
N LEU A 39 14.19 -6.57 -1.26
CA LEU A 39 15.16 -6.21 -0.22
C LEU A 39 15.64 -4.77 -0.35
N ALA A 40 15.80 -4.27 -1.58
CA ALA A 40 16.16 -2.87 -1.82
C ALA A 40 15.05 -1.91 -1.35
N GLN A 41 13.79 -2.24 -1.58
CA GLN A 41 12.64 -1.48 -1.08
C GLN A 41 12.58 -1.51 0.44
N GLU A 42 12.72 -2.68 1.07
CA GLU A 42 12.73 -2.81 2.53
C GLU A 42 13.88 -1.98 3.14
N ARG A 43 15.09 -2.04 2.55
CA ARG A 43 16.22 -1.22 2.98
C ARG A 43 15.94 0.28 2.85
N ALA A 44 15.39 0.72 1.72
CA ALA A 44 15.08 2.13 1.50
C ALA A 44 14.05 2.63 2.52
N PHE A 45 13.03 1.81 2.78
CA PHE A 45 11.98 2.10 3.73
C PHE A 45 12.49 2.20 5.17
N ILE A 46 13.30 1.24 5.63
CA ILE A 46 13.94 1.28 6.96
C ILE A 46 14.81 2.54 7.11
N ARG A 47 15.58 2.89 6.08
CA ARG A 47 16.42 4.10 6.12
C ARG A 47 15.60 5.38 6.19
N ALA A 48 14.47 5.44 5.49
CA ALA A 48 13.56 6.58 5.55
C ALA A 48 12.99 6.72 6.96
N MET A 49 12.44 5.65 7.54
CA MET A 49 11.87 5.69 8.89
C MET A 49 12.92 6.03 9.95
N ALA A 50 14.11 5.45 9.87
CA ALA A 50 15.22 5.73 10.79
C ALA A 50 15.74 7.19 10.71
N SER A 51 15.39 7.94 9.65
CA SER A 51 15.73 9.35 9.52
C SER A 51 14.69 10.30 10.15
N THR A 52 13.66 9.74 10.79
CA THR A 52 12.59 10.49 11.45
C THR A 52 12.65 10.32 12.98
N GLU A 53 11.97 11.20 13.71
CA GLU A 53 11.82 11.11 15.18
C GLU A 53 10.54 10.37 15.60
N ILE A 54 9.90 9.67 14.66
CA ILE A 54 8.62 8.97 14.87
C ILE A 54 8.83 7.79 15.82
N ASN A 55 7.91 7.64 16.77
CA ASN A 55 7.79 6.45 17.60
C ASN A 55 6.71 5.51 17.01
N PRO A 56 7.07 4.43 16.31
CA PRO A 56 6.11 3.59 15.60
C PRO A 56 4.97 3.05 16.48
N ALA A 57 5.24 2.75 17.75
CA ALA A 57 4.25 2.18 18.67
C ALA A 57 3.13 3.17 19.04
N GLU A 58 3.37 4.47 18.90
CA GLU A 58 2.44 5.53 19.28
C GLU A 58 1.91 6.30 18.06
N SER A 59 2.46 6.05 16.87
CA SER A 59 2.17 6.81 15.66
C SER A 59 1.12 6.15 14.78
N THR A 60 0.37 7.02 14.10
CA THR A 60 -0.67 6.69 13.13
C THR A 60 -0.12 6.75 11.72
N LEU A 61 -0.56 5.81 10.87
CA LEU A 61 -0.03 5.65 9.53
C LEU A 61 -1.14 5.52 8.48
N LEU A 62 -0.97 6.19 7.35
CA LEU A 62 -1.77 5.98 6.13
C LEU A 62 -0.91 5.46 4.99
N ASP A 63 -1.26 4.29 4.45
CA ASP A 63 -0.69 3.76 3.21
C ASP A 63 -1.62 4.07 2.03
N VAL A 64 -1.19 4.99 1.17
CA VAL A 64 -1.93 5.45 -0.01
C VAL A 64 -1.58 4.57 -1.21
N GLY A 65 -2.58 3.89 -1.77
CA GLY A 65 -2.36 2.84 -2.75
C GLY A 65 -1.88 1.55 -2.10
N CYS A 66 -2.53 1.14 -1.01
CA CYS A 66 -2.05 0.05 -0.16
C CYS A 66 -1.97 -1.32 -0.86
N GLY A 67 -2.54 -1.45 -2.06
CA GLY A 67 -2.39 -2.66 -2.86
C GLY A 67 -2.99 -3.87 -2.14
N THR A 68 -2.26 -4.98 -2.16
CA THR A 68 -2.58 -6.19 -1.38
C THR A 68 -1.93 -6.18 0.01
N GLY A 69 -1.47 -5.03 0.50
CA GLY A 69 -0.93 -4.87 1.85
C GLY A 69 0.53 -5.30 2.03
N SER A 70 1.34 -5.35 0.98
CA SER A 70 2.75 -5.75 1.10
C SER A 70 3.57 -4.81 1.99
N SER A 71 3.28 -3.51 1.94
CA SER A 71 3.93 -2.49 2.76
C SER A 71 3.51 -2.60 4.24
N ILE A 72 2.29 -3.07 4.51
CA ILE A 72 1.73 -3.21 5.87
C ILE A 72 2.59 -4.11 6.75
N ILE A 73 3.07 -5.22 6.19
CA ILE A 73 4.00 -6.12 6.90
C ILE A 73 5.27 -5.38 7.34
N ASN A 74 5.78 -4.48 6.51
CA ASN A 74 7.01 -3.74 6.82
C ASN A 74 6.77 -2.70 7.91
N PHE A 75 5.61 -2.04 7.94
CA PHE A 75 5.24 -1.14 9.04
C PHE A 75 5.13 -1.90 10.37
N VAL A 76 4.42 -3.03 10.38
CA VAL A 76 4.27 -3.85 11.59
C VAL A 76 5.62 -4.36 12.10
N LYS A 77 6.50 -4.82 11.20
CA LYS A 77 7.88 -5.21 11.55
C LYS A 77 8.68 -4.09 12.22
N LEU A 78 8.43 -2.83 11.84
CA LEU A 78 9.07 -1.65 12.42
C LEU A 78 8.44 -1.18 13.73
N GLY A 79 7.37 -1.83 14.19
CA GLY A 79 6.74 -1.55 15.48
C GLY A 79 5.45 -0.73 15.41
N PHE A 80 4.92 -0.45 14.22
CA PHE A 80 3.58 0.15 14.11
C PHE A 80 2.52 -0.85 14.58
N LEU A 81 1.62 -0.40 15.44
CA LEU A 81 0.48 -1.19 15.87
C LEU A 81 -0.53 -1.33 14.72
N PRO A 82 -0.99 -2.54 14.37
CA PRO A 82 -1.93 -2.74 13.26
C PRO A 82 -3.18 -1.85 13.34
N GLU A 83 -3.72 -1.61 14.53
CA GLU A 83 -4.86 -0.74 14.79
C GLU A 83 -4.63 0.74 14.45
N ASN A 84 -3.37 1.18 14.43
CA ASN A 84 -2.97 2.55 14.06
C ASN A 84 -2.68 2.69 12.57
N ILE A 85 -2.81 1.59 11.80
CA ILE A 85 -2.56 1.59 10.36
C ILE A 85 -3.89 1.73 9.62
N ALA A 86 -3.94 2.71 8.73
CA ALA A 86 -4.95 2.86 7.71
C ALA A 86 -4.35 2.63 6.31
N GLY A 87 -5.16 2.13 5.38
CA GLY A 87 -4.78 1.99 3.99
C GLY A 87 -5.94 2.35 3.06
N ILE A 88 -5.60 2.99 1.93
CA ILE A 88 -6.57 3.26 0.86
C ILE A 88 -6.09 2.71 -0.48
N ASP A 89 -7.02 2.19 -1.27
CA ASP A 89 -6.80 1.79 -2.66
C ASP A 89 -8.11 1.99 -3.42
N ILE A 90 -8.02 2.18 -4.74
CA ILE A 90 -9.17 2.45 -5.60
C ILE A 90 -9.93 1.17 -5.98
N LEU A 91 -9.29 0.01 -5.85
CA LEU A 91 -9.85 -1.29 -6.19
C LEU A 91 -10.43 -2.01 -4.97
N ASP A 92 -11.71 -2.36 -5.00
CA ASP A 92 -12.40 -3.06 -3.92
C ASP A 92 -11.75 -4.41 -3.59
N GLU A 93 -11.35 -5.16 -4.63
CA GLU A 93 -10.74 -6.48 -4.49
C GLU A 93 -9.43 -6.47 -3.68
N ARG A 94 -8.74 -5.33 -3.65
CA ARG A 94 -7.51 -5.11 -2.88
C ARG A 94 -7.81 -4.82 -1.43
N ILE A 95 -8.78 -3.97 -1.17
CA ILE A 95 -9.27 -3.65 0.19
C ILE A 95 -9.76 -4.91 0.89
N GLU A 96 -10.58 -5.72 0.21
CA GLU A 96 -11.04 -7.00 0.74
C GLU A 96 -9.87 -7.96 1.04
N GLY A 97 -8.85 -7.97 0.18
CA GLY A 97 -7.62 -8.72 0.40
C GLY A 97 -6.88 -8.30 1.67
N CYS A 98 -6.70 -6.99 1.86
CA CYS A 98 -6.05 -6.44 3.04
C CYS A 98 -6.82 -6.76 4.33
N LEU A 99 -8.15 -6.58 4.34
CA LEU A 99 -8.99 -6.87 5.51
C LEU A 99 -8.93 -8.34 5.94
N ARG A 100 -8.78 -9.27 4.99
CA ARG A 100 -8.61 -10.70 5.31
C ARG A 100 -7.29 -11.00 6.01
N VAL A 101 -6.22 -10.28 5.67
CA VAL A 101 -4.87 -10.53 6.20
C VAL A 101 -4.61 -9.72 7.48
N PHE A 102 -5.12 -8.50 7.54
CA PHE A 102 -4.92 -7.55 8.63
C PHE A 102 -6.28 -7.04 9.16
N PRO A 103 -7.08 -7.89 9.82
CA PRO A 103 -8.41 -7.52 10.29
C PRO A 103 -8.40 -6.42 11.36
N CYS A 104 -7.27 -6.20 12.03
CA CYS A 104 -7.11 -5.16 13.04
C CYS A 104 -6.81 -3.78 12.45
N ALA A 105 -6.44 -3.69 11.17
CA ALA A 105 -6.12 -2.42 10.49
C ALA A 105 -7.33 -1.87 9.72
N LYS A 106 -7.30 -0.56 9.41
CA LYS A 106 -8.41 0.13 8.74
C LYS A 106 -8.16 0.25 7.23
N PHE A 107 -8.91 -0.48 6.40
CA PHE A 107 -8.82 -0.33 4.94
C PHE A 107 -10.10 0.26 4.36
N ILE A 108 -9.95 1.26 3.49
CA ILE A 108 -11.07 1.97 2.88
C ILE A 108 -10.84 2.05 1.36
N ARG A 109 -11.86 1.73 0.57
CA ARG A 109 -11.81 2.05 -0.85
C ARG A 109 -11.91 3.56 -1.03
N ALA A 110 -10.89 4.19 -1.60
CA ALA A 110 -10.91 5.62 -1.89
C ALA A 110 -10.05 5.98 -3.11
N ASP A 111 -10.46 7.06 -3.78
CA ASP A 111 -9.62 7.76 -4.75
C ASP A 111 -8.62 8.63 -3.98
N ALA A 112 -7.32 8.45 -4.23
CA ALA A 112 -6.26 9.20 -3.55
C ALA A 112 -6.30 10.71 -3.85
N SER A 113 -6.99 11.16 -4.91
CA SER A 113 -7.26 12.58 -5.14
C SER A 113 -8.34 13.17 -4.21
N LYS A 114 -9.07 12.30 -3.50
CA LYS A 114 -10.17 12.63 -2.58
C LYS A 114 -10.11 11.76 -1.32
N ILE A 115 -9.04 11.96 -0.55
CA ILE A 115 -8.78 11.20 0.67
C ILE A 115 -9.89 11.45 1.71
N PRO A 116 -10.52 10.39 2.28
CA PRO A 116 -11.65 10.50 3.20
C PRO A 116 -11.19 10.65 4.67
N PHE A 117 -10.17 11.45 4.90
CA PHE A 117 -9.62 11.74 6.23
C PHE A 117 -9.40 13.23 6.36
N ASP A 118 -9.52 13.73 7.59
CA ASP A 118 -9.25 15.13 7.88
C ASP A 118 -7.74 15.41 7.79
N ALA A 119 -7.40 16.69 7.57
CA ALA A 119 -6.01 17.12 7.62
C ALA A 119 -5.40 16.83 9.00
N ASN A 120 -4.10 16.51 9.04
CA ASN A 120 -3.36 16.19 10.27
C ASN A 120 -3.91 14.98 11.05
N THR A 121 -4.52 14.01 10.35
CA THR A 121 -4.98 12.74 10.97
C THR A 121 -3.83 11.75 11.22
N PHE A 122 -2.79 11.78 10.38
CA PHE A 122 -1.72 10.77 10.38
C PHE A 122 -0.36 11.40 10.62
N ASP A 123 0.45 10.75 11.45
CA ASP A 123 1.85 11.11 11.67
C ASP A 123 2.73 10.71 10.47
N VAL A 124 2.35 9.61 9.80
CA VAL A 124 3.06 9.06 8.63
C VAL A 124 2.10 8.83 7.48
N VAL A 125 2.49 9.31 6.30
CA VAL A 125 1.83 8.96 5.04
C VAL A 125 2.87 8.30 4.13
N SER A 126 2.55 7.10 3.66
CA SER A 126 3.35 6.34 2.71
C SER A 126 2.60 6.21 1.39
N GLU A 127 3.32 6.30 0.29
CA GLU A 127 2.85 5.94 -1.04
C GLU A 127 3.99 5.21 -1.75
N SER A 128 3.64 4.17 -2.51
CA SER A 128 4.61 3.44 -3.31
C SER A 128 3.96 2.95 -4.59
N THR A 129 4.46 3.43 -5.73
CA THR A 129 4.13 2.98 -7.09
C THR A 129 2.72 3.34 -7.60
N MET A 130 2.09 4.38 -7.04
CA MET A 130 0.79 4.92 -7.46
C MET A 130 0.84 5.92 -8.62
N PHE A 131 2.01 6.48 -8.97
CA PHE A 131 2.11 7.42 -10.10
C PHE A 131 1.99 6.66 -11.43
N ILE A 132 0.83 6.76 -12.07
CA ILE A 132 0.53 6.23 -13.41
C ILE A 132 0.44 7.37 -14.42
#